data_AF-A0A9P4MJA8-F1
#
_entry.id   AF-A0A9P4MJA8-F1
#
_cell.length_a   1.000
_cell.length_b   1.000
_cell.length_c   1.000
_cell.angle_alpha   90.00
_cell.angle_beta   90.00
_cell.angle_gamma   90.00
#
_symmetry.space_group_name_H-M   'P 1'
#
loop_
_entity.id
_entity.type
_entity.pdbx_description
1 polymer ?
#
loop_
_entity_poly.entity_id
_entity_poly.type
_entity_poly.pdbx_seq_one_letter_code
_entity_poly.pdbx_strand_id
1 'polypeptide(L)'
;MTDVTPSLNALLRQKQVAPVSRHRYSVDQLDDFLKEAYKINARIADLTAYLKANRTAYLSTTSASRLARHDSARGQKPGSAPQRPLTDQERAEIDAHSKTMIRQLNGAITGLADAEKIRQETTALVASRKRNRAGLGALGRWAAGGAAQEKTPNEELQEAKEKSLNAHREGVIWFLQKRLGEAGQMQAFMIESRLQREEEKAKSVLYKAKGTDMMGEKVDPNLLPHRDGAGLGTNDLRMLPDDIDQQLTDEQVQMFAEENQGMLKHLGQQLDQVRTVHRSLEEISQLQTSLMANLETQNANIDQLVQDSFFTEENVGKGNKQLKKASEKTSTARLLFHGTCAFCTFLVVWDLIF
;
A
#
# COMPACT_ATOMS: atom_id res chain seq x y z
N MET A 1 -0.83 23.37 21.71
CA MET A 1 -1.27 24.65 21.11
C MET A 1 -2.64 24.99 21.68
N THR A 2 -2.81 26.19 22.22
CA THR A 2 -4.07 26.68 22.81
C THR A 2 -5.09 27.02 21.72
N ASP A 3 -6.36 26.70 21.96
CA ASP A 3 -7.44 27.01 21.02
C ASP A 3 -7.79 28.50 21.06
N VAL A 4 -7.42 29.22 20.00
CA VAL A 4 -7.64 30.67 19.82
C VAL A 4 -8.99 31.02 19.19
N THR A 5 -9.77 30.01 18.78
CA THR A 5 -11.11 30.17 18.19
C THR A 5 -12.06 31.06 19.01
N PRO A 6 -12.16 30.94 20.35
CA PRO A 6 -13.06 31.79 21.14
C PRO A 6 -12.65 33.27 21.12
N SER A 7 -11.35 33.57 21.20
CA SER A 7 -10.82 34.94 21.13
C SER A 7 -11.03 35.55 19.75
N LEU A 8 -10.83 34.77 18.68
CA LEU A 8 -11.12 35.19 17.31
C LEU A 8 -12.62 35.48 17.12
N ASN A 9 -13.49 34.63 17.64
CA ASN A 9 -14.94 34.81 17.55
C ASN A 9 -15.45 36.03 18.32
N ALA A 10 -14.79 36.41 19.42
CA ALA A 10 -15.09 37.66 20.12
C ALA A 10 -14.76 38.88 19.24
N LEU A 11 -13.61 38.88 18.56
CA LEU A 11 -13.21 39.94 17.64
C LEU A 11 -14.11 40.02 16.40
N LEU A 12 -14.53 38.88 15.85
CA LEU A 12 -15.44 38.83 14.70
C LEU A 12 -16.81 39.39 15.04
N ARG A 13 -17.34 39.06 16.23
CA ARG A 13 -18.60 39.64 16.73
C ARG A 13 -18.49 41.15 16.89
N GLN A 14 -17.36 41.67 17.37
CA GLN A 14 -17.12 43.11 17.48
C GLN A 14 -17.13 43.82 16.11
N LYS A 15 -16.75 43.11 15.04
CA LYS A 15 -16.77 43.59 13.66
C LYS A 15 -18.08 43.27 12.91
N GLN A 16 -19.10 42.75 13.60
CA GLN A 16 -20.38 42.30 13.01
C GLN A 16 -20.20 41.22 11.92
N VAL A 17 -19.13 40.44 12.00
CA VAL A 17 -18.86 39.32 11.10
C VAL A 17 -19.31 38.01 11.76
N ALA A 18 -19.86 37.09 10.98
CA ALA A 18 -20.30 35.80 11.47
C ALA A 18 -19.14 35.05 12.19
N PRO A 19 -19.42 34.40 13.34
CA PRO A 19 -18.39 33.66 14.07
C PRO A 19 -17.93 32.44 13.26
N VAL A 20 -16.64 32.10 13.37
CA VAL A 20 -16.09 30.87 12.82
C VAL A 20 -16.63 29.70 13.63
N SER A 21 -17.56 28.96 13.03
CA SER A 21 -17.99 27.65 13.54
C SER A 21 -16.94 26.60 13.18
N ARG A 22 -16.62 25.70 14.11
CA ARG A 22 -15.85 24.49 13.75
C ARG A 22 -16.67 23.70 12.74
N HIS A 23 -16.10 23.49 11.55
CA HIS A 23 -16.70 22.62 10.56
C HIS A 23 -16.73 21.19 11.11
N ARG A 24 -17.93 20.63 11.31
CA ARG A 24 -18.09 19.26 11.77
C ARG A 24 -17.90 18.35 10.57
N TYR A 25 -16.73 17.74 10.48
CA TYR A 25 -16.41 16.80 9.41
C TYR A 25 -17.40 15.62 9.45
N SER A 26 -18.11 15.39 8.35
CA SER A 26 -19.03 14.26 8.19
C SER A 26 -18.74 13.55 6.89
N VAL A 27 -18.53 12.23 6.96
CA VAL A 27 -18.26 11.38 5.79
C VAL A 27 -19.46 11.36 4.83
N ASP A 28 -20.68 11.53 5.36
CA ASP A 28 -21.91 11.52 4.55
C ASP A 28 -22.04 12.71 3.61
N GLN A 29 -21.38 13.83 3.93
CA GLN A 29 -21.36 15.04 3.12
C GLN A 29 -20.23 15.05 2.07
N LEU A 30 -19.38 14.02 2.05
CA LEU A 30 -18.30 13.91 1.07
C LEU A 30 -18.81 13.48 -0.30
N ASP A 31 -17.97 13.72 -1.31
CA ASP A 31 -18.19 13.18 -2.64
C ASP A 31 -18.08 11.65 -2.65
N ASP A 32 -18.64 11.02 -3.68
CA ASP A 32 -18.69 9.56 -3.79
C ASP A 32 -17.28 8.96 -3.87
N PHE A 33 -16.34 9.69 -4.49
CA PHE A 33 -14.93 9.32 -4.56
C PHE A 33 -14.30 9.17 -3.16
N LEU A 34 -14.41 10.20 -2.31
CA LEU A 34 -13.83 10.16 -0.97
C LEU A 34 -14.54 9.13 -0.10
N LYS A 35 -15.87 8.97 -0.24
CA LYS A 35 -16.61 7.92 0.47
C LYS A 35 -16.05 6.53 0.15
N GLU A 36 -15.83 6.21 -1.11
CA GLU A 36 -15.21 4.94 -1.52
C GLU A 36 -13.76 4.85 -1.02
N ALA A 37 -12.97 5.92 -1.12
CA ALA A 37 -11.60 5.95 -0.58
C ALA A 37 -11.55 5.66 0.93
N TYR A 38 -12.48 6.22 1.73
CA TYR A 38 -12.58 5.94 3.15
C TYR A 38 -12.96 4.49 3.44
N LYS A 39 -13.89 3.91 2.66
CA LYS A 39 -14.25 2.48 2.77
C LYS A 39 -13.04 1.57 2.47
N ILE A 40 -12.29 1.88 1.41
CA ILE A 40 -11.07 1.14 1.06
C ILE A 40 -10.03 1.27 2.17
N ASN A 41 -9.79 2.48 2.68
CA ASN A 41 -8.85 2.71 3.77
C ASN A 41 -9.22 1.94 5.05
N ALA A 42 -10.51 1.90 5.40
CA ALA A 42 -10.99 1.12 6.54
C ALA A 42 -10.67 -0.37 6.36
N ARG A 43 -10.94 -0.93 5.17
CA ARG A 43 -10.62 -2.34 4.86
C ARG A 43 -9.11 -2.62 4.87
N ILE A 44 -8.26 -1.68 4.43
CA ILE A 44 -6.78 -1.81 4.54
C ILE A 44 -6.35 -1.80 6.01
N ALA A 45 -6.94 -0.93 6.83
CA ALA A 45 -6.66 -0.88 8.26
C ALA A 45 -7.07 -2.18 8.95
N ASP A 46 -8.23 -2.73 8.62
CA ASP A 46 -8.72 -4.02 9.12
C ASP A 46 -7.78 -5.17 8.74
N LEU A 47 -7.34 -5.23 7.47
CA LEU A 47 -6.35 -6.21 7.01
C LEU A 47 -5.03 -6.07 7.79
N THR A 48 -4.55 -4.85 7.99
CA THR A 48 -3.29 -4.59 8.70
C THR A 48 -3.41 -5.00 10.18
N ALA A 49 -4.54 -4.72 10.82
CA ALA A 49 -4.82 -5.13 12.19
C ALA A 49 -4.90 -6.67 12.29
N TYR A 50 -5.57 -7.31 11.33
CA TYR A 50 -5.67 -8.76 11.23
C TYR A 50 -4.29 -9.43 11.08
N LEU A 51 -3.43 -8.93 10.18
CA LEU A 51 -2.07 -9.45 10.00
C LEU A 51 -1.22 -9.28 11.26
N LYS A 52 -1.30 -8.12 11.92
CA LYS A 52 -0.58 -7.88 13.19
C LYS A 52 -1.04 -8.80 14.31
N ALA A 53 -2.34 -9.02 14.46
CA ALA A 53 -2.89 -9.91 15.49
C ALA A 53 -2.44 -11.36 15.28
N ASN A 54 -2.45 -11.84 14.03
CA ASN A 54 -2.08 -13.21 13.71
C ASN A 54 -0.56 -13.43 13.60
N ARG A 55 0.25 -12.38 13.44
CA ARG A 55 1.71 -12.49 13.28
C ARG A 55 2.38 -13.35 14.35
N THR A 56 2.07 -13.11 15.62
CA THR A 56 2.72 -13.82 16.74
C THR A 56 2.38 -15.31 16.72
N ALA A 57 1.10 -15.65 16.54
CA ALA A 57 0.64 -17.02 16.47
C ALA A 57 1.16 -17.74 15.21
N TYR A 58 1.21 -17.04 14.08
CA TYR A 58 1.68 -17.57 12.80
C TYR A 58 3.17 -17.88 12.80
N LEU A 59 4.00 -17.02 13.41
CA LEU A 59 5.44 -17.22 13.51
C LEU A 59 5.84 -18.16 14.66
N SER A 60 4.91 -18.52 15.56
CA SER A 60 5.21 -19.40 16.69
C SER A 60 5.56 -20.81 16.22
N THR A 61 6.74 -21.29 16.63
CA THR A 61 7.27 -22.62 16.32
C THR A 61 7.13 -23.60 17.48
N THR A 62 6.51 -23.17 18.58
CA THR A 62 6.33 -24.03 19.75
C THR A 62 5.34 -25.13 19.41
N SER A 63 5.87 -26.32 19.10
CA SER A 63 5.10 -27.56 19.13
C SER A 63 4.33 -27.60 20.44
N ALA A 64 3.01 -27.81 20.36
CA ALA A 64 2.11 -27.91 21.51
C ALA A 64 2.63 -28.91 22.58
N SER A 65 3.46 -29.87 22.17
CA SER A 65 4.11 -30.86 23.05
C SER A 65 5.12 -30.26 24.05
N ARG A 66 5.86 -29.20 23.69
CA ARG A 66 6.83 -28.56 24.60
C ARG A 66 6.17 -27.66 25.64
N LEU A 67 5.02 -27.05 25.30
CA LEU A 67 4.23 -26.23 26.23
C LEU A 67 3.54 -27.10 27.29
N ALA A 68 2.99 -28.26 26.90
CA ALA A 68 2.34 -29.20 27.82
C ALA A 68 3.28 -29.74 28.92
N ARG A 69 4.58 -29.88 28.64
CA ARG A 69 5.60 -30.32 29.62
C ARG A 69 6.08 -29.20 30.55
N HIS A 70 5.90 -27.93 30.20
CA HIS A 70 6.39 -26.80 31.00
C HIS A 70 5.27 -26.14 31.84
N ASP A 71 4.01 -26.23 31.40
CA ASP A 71 2.85 -25.74 32.16
C ASP A 71 2.47 -26.62 33.36
N SER A 72 2.96 -27.85 33.44
CA SER A 72 2.75 -28.72 34.60
C SER A 72 3.61 -28.33 35.82
N ALA A 73 4.60 -27.43 35.65
CA ALA A 73 5.55 -27.04 36.70
C ALA A 73 5.40 -25.59 37.20
N ARG A 74 4.54 -24.75 36.60
CA ARG A 74 4.43 -23.33 36.97
C ARG A 74 2.96 -22.91 37.09
N GLY A 75 2.53 -22.69 38.33
CA GLY A 75 1.17 -22.28 38.68
C GLY A 75 0.66 -21.10 37.82
N GLN A 76 -0.47 -21.31 37.17
CA GLN A 76 -1.13 -20.35 36.28
C GLN A 76 -1.58 -19.09 37.04
N LYS A 77 -1.27 -17.91 36.47
CA LYS A 77 -2.01 -16.67 36.75
C LYS A 77 -3.33 -16.69 35.96
N PRO A 78 -4.49 -16.34 36.56
CA PRO A 78 -5.76 -16.30 35.86
C PRO A 78 -5.82 -15.01 35.01
N GLY A 79 -5.85 -15.15 33.68
CA GLY A 79 -6.11 -14.01 32.78
C GLY A 79 -5.45 -14.06 31.39
N SER A 80 -4.44 -14.90 31.16
CA SER A 80 -3.85 -15.06 29.83
C SER A 80 -4.25 -16.40 29.23
N ALA A 81 -5.21 -16.40 28.31
CA ALA A 81 -5.54 -17.60 27.53
C ALA A 81 -4.26 -18.11 26.85
N PRO A 82 -3.87 -19.39 27.03
CA PRO A 82 -2.70 -19.95 26.37
C PRO A 82 -2.92 -19.88 24.86
N GLN A 83 -2.12 -19.07 24.18
CA GLN A 83 -2.19 -18.92 22.73
C GLN A 83 -1.81 -20.27 22.10
N ARG A 84 -2.83 -21.02 21.67
CA ARG A 84 -2.66 -22.28 20.97
C ARG A 84 -1.82 -22.02 19.71
N PRO A 85 -0.73 -22.78 19.48
CA PRO A 85 0.02 -22.65 18.23
C PRO A 85 -0.89 -23.02 17.07
N LEU A 86 -0.96 -22.15 16.06
CA LEU A 86 -1.75 -22.40 14.84
C LEU A 86 -1.21 -23.65 14.13
N THR A 87 -2.13 -24.50 13.68
CA THR A 87 -1.88 -25.62 12.79
C THR A 87 -1.43 -25.13 11.41
N ASP A 88 -0.75 -25.99 10.65
CA ASP A 88 -0.26 -25.62 9.32
C ASP A 88 -1.42 -25.32 8.34
N GLN A 89 -2.59 -25.91 8.56
CA GLN A 89 -3.82 -25.61 7.82
C GLN A 89 -4.35 -24.20 8.15
N GLU A 90 -4.49 -23.86 9.43
CA GLU A 90 -4.94 -22.51 9.84
C GLU A 90 -3.99 -21.41 9.31
N ARG A 91 -2.68 -21.69 9.24
CA ARG A 91 -1.71 -20.79 8.61
C ARG A 91 -1.94 -20.62 7.11
N ALA A 92 -2.23 -21.70 6.39
CA ALA A 92 -2.55 -21.64 4.97
C ALA A 92 -3.85 -20.87 4.71
N GLU A 93 -4.85 -21.00 5.58
CA GLU A 93 -6.09 -20.23 5.53
C GLU A 93 -5.84 -18.74 5.76
N ILE A 94 -4.98 -18.36 6.72
CA ILE A 94 -4.55 -16.98 6.94
C ILE A 94 -3.88 -16.42 5.68
N ASP A 95 -3.00 -17.19 5.04
CA ASP A 95 -2.28 -16.78 3.82
C ASP A 95 -3.27 -16.57 2.65
N ALA A 96 -4.19 -17.52 2.45
CA ALA A 96 -5.22 -17.46 1.41
C ALA A 96 -6.21 -16.30 1.60
N HIS A 97 -6.64 -16.06 2.84
CA HIS A 97 -7.52 -14.95 3.18
C HIS A 97 -6.84 -13.60 2.93
N SER A 98 -5.61 -13.43 3.44
CA SER A 98 -4.84 -12.20 3.29
C SER A 98 -4.55 -11.89 1.82
N LYS A 99 -4.18 -12.92 1.04
CA LYS A 99 -3.96 -12.81 -0.41
C LYS A 99 -5.22 -12.38 -1.16
N THR A 100 -6.36 -12.96 -0.82
CA THR A 100 -7.66 -12.57 -1.40
C THR A 100 -7.99 -11.11 -1.09
N MET A 101 -7.81 -10.69 0.16
CA MET A 101 -8.04 -9.30 0.56
C MET A 101 -7.12 -8.33 -0.18
N ILE A 102 -5.81 -8.63 -0.31
CA ILE A 102 -4.89 -7.78 -1.06
C ILE A 102 -5.31 -7.64 -2.52
N ARG A 103 -5.72 -8.73 -3.18
CA ARG A 103 -6.20 -8.70 -4.57
C ARG A 103 -7.46 -7.86 -4.72
N GLN A 104 -8.43 -8.05 -3.83
CA GLN A 104 -9.67 -7.29 -3.82
C GLN A 104 -9.42 -5.80 -3.58
N LEU A 105 -8.55 -5.46 -2.64
CA LEU A 105 -8.17 -4.08 -2.34
C LEU A 105 -7.40 -3.44 -3.50
N ASN A 106 -6.49 -4.17 -4.13
CA ASN A 106 -5.79 -3.70 -5.32
C ASN A 106 -6.79 -3.41 -6.44
N GLY A 107 -7.70 -4.34 -6.73
CA GLY A 107 -8.77 -4.15 -7.72
C GLY A 107 -9.69 -2.97 -7.41
N ALA A 108 -10.03 -2.74 -6.14
CA ALA A 108 -10.82 -1.58 -5.72
C ALA A 108 -10.06 -0.26 -5.92
N ILE A 109 -8.77 -0.23 -5.61
CA ILE A 109 -7.92 0.95 -5.82
C ILE A 109 -7.72 1.24 -7.30
N THR A 110 -7.47 0.22 -8.13
CA THR A 110 -7.35 0.39 -9.59
C THR A 110 -8.66 0.88 -10.19
N GLY A 111 -9.80 0.30 -9.77
CA GLY A 111 -11.12 0.77 -10.22
C GLY A 111 -11.41 2.23 -9.82
N LEU A 112 -11.00 2.64 -8.62
CA LEU A 112 -11.09 4.04 -8.18
C LEU A 112 -10.19 4.97 -9.01
N ALA A 113 -8.97 4.53 -9.33
CA ALA A 113 -8.03 5.28 -10.16
C ALA A 113 -8.51 5.41 -11.61
N ASP A 114 -9.07 4.35 -12.19
CA ASP A 114 -9.62 4.35 -13.54
C ASP A 114 -10.84 5.29 -13.64
N ALA A 115 -11.75 5.24 -12.65
CA ALA A 115 -12.88 6.15 -12.59
C ALA A 115 -12.44 7.62 -12.50
N GLU A 116 -11.37 7.89 -11.75
CA GLU A 116 -10.79 9.22 -11.63
C GLU A 116 -10.14 9.68 -12.94
N LYS A 117 -9.42 8.80 -13.65
CA LYS A 117 -8.86 9.08 -14.97
C LYS A 117 -9.96 9.42 -15.99
N ILE A 118 -11.05 8.64 -16.03
CA ILE A 118 -12.21 8.91 -16.91
C ILE A 118 -12.81 10.29 -16.60
N ARG A 119 -12.92 10.65 -15.31
CA ARG A 119 -13.39 11.97 -14.91
C ARG A 119 -12.47 13.07 -15.44
N GLN A 120 -11.15 12.94 -15.26
CA GLN A 120 -10.17 13.92 -15.73
C GLN A 120 -10.25 14.13 -17.25
N GLU A 121 -10.36 13.03 -18.02
CA GLU A 121 -10.54 13.09 -19.48
C GLU A 121 -11.87 13.76 -19.86
N THR A 122 -12.95 13.42 -19.15
CA THR A 122 -14.27 14.01 -19.38
C THR A 122 -14.29 15.51 -19.07
N THR A 123 -13.70 15.95 -17.96
CA THR A 123 -13.65 17.38 -17.61
C THR A 123 -12.81 18.15 -18.63
N ALA A 124 -11.68 17.61 -19.08
CA ALA A 124 -10.87 18.22 -20.14
C ALA A 124 -11.62 18.33 -21.48
N LEU A 125 -12.38 17.30 -21.87
CA LEU A 125 -13.22 17.31 -23.07
C LEU A 125 -14.38 18.29 -22.96
N VAL A 126 -15.03 18.38 -21.80
CA VAL A 126 -16.11 19.34 -21.56
C VAL A 126 -15.57 20.76 -21.56
N ALA A 127 -14.41 21.01 -20.95
CA ALA A 127 -13.74 22.31 -20.95
C ALA A 127 -13.37 22.76 -22.38
N SER A 128 -12.77 21.87 -23.18
CA SER A 128 -12.45 22.17 -24.59
C SER A 128 -13.70 22.38 -25.45
N ARG A 129 -14.77 21.60 -25.25
CA ARG A 129 -16.05 21.81 -25.94
C ARG A 129 -16.73 23.13 -25.55
N LYS A 130 -16.73 23.50 -24.27
CA LYS A 130 -17.26 24.80 -23.81
C LYS A 130 -16.51 25.96 -24.46
N ARG A 131 -15.18 25.86 -24.53
CA ARG A 131 -14.32 26.84 -25.21
C ARG A 131 -14.71 27.02 -26.69
N ASN A 132 -15.04 25.93 -27.38
CA ASN A 132 -15.42 25.96 -28.79
C ASN A 132 -16.87 26.40 -29.04
N ARG A 133 -17.79 26.18 -28.08
CA ARG A 133 -19.24 26.39 -28.25
C ARG A 133 -19.76 27.73 -27.72
N ALA A 134 -18.95 28.51 -26.99
CA ALA A 134 -19.36 29.82 -26.48
C ALA A 134 -19.54 30.86 -27.62
N GLY A 135 -20.66 30.77 -28.35
CA GLY A 135 -21.42 31.76 -29.13
C GLY A 135 -20.74 32.48 -30.30
N LEU A 136 -19.47 32.84 -30.13
CA LEU A 136 -18.60 33.60 -31.02
C LEU A 136 -17.14 33.15 -30.78
N GLY A 137 -16.91 31.84 -30.59
CA GLY A 137 -15.74 31.24 -29.92
C GLY A 137 -14.33 31.71 -30.32
N ALA A 138 -14.17 32.34 -31.48
CA ALA A 138 -12.95 33.04 -31.90
C ALA A 138 -13.17 34.54 -32.20
N LEU A 139 -14.25 34.90 -32.90
CA LEU A 139 -14.54 36.27 -33.32
C LEU A 139 -14.95 37.21 -32.16
N GLY A 140 -15.67 36.71 -31.17
CA GLY A 140 -16.07 37.46 -29.98
C GLY A 140 -14.91 37.69 -29.00
N ARG A 141 -13.95 36.75 -28.94
CA ARG A 141 -12.71 36.92 -28.14
C ARG A 141 -11.74 37.91 -28.81
N TRP A 142 -11.64 37.91 -30.13
CA TRP A 142 -10.88 38.91 -30.88
C TRP A 142 -11.48 40.32 -30.76
N ALA A 143 -12.81 40.46 -30.87
CA ALA A 143 -13.50 41.75 -30.76
C ALA A 143 -13.45 42.35 -29.34
N ALA A 144 -13.28 41.53 -28.30
CA ALA A 144 -13.07 41.98 -26.92
C ALA A 144 -11.65 42.48 -26.64
N GLY A 145 -10.76 42.51 -27.65
CA GLY A 145 -9.39 43.01 -27.52
C GLY A 145 -8.40 42.02 -26.88
N GLY A 146 -8.79 40.76 -26.72
CA GLY A 146 -7.93 39.69 -26.24
C GLY A 146 -7.33 38.87 -27.38
N ALA A 147 -6.06 38.46 -27.25
CA ALA A 147 -5.48 37.47 -28.15
C ALA A 147 -6.28 36.16 -28.09
N ALA A 148 -6.35 35.41 -29.20
CA ALA A 148 -7.10 34.15 -29.29
C ALA A 148 -6.74 33.08 -28.23
N GLN A 149 -5.67 33.29 -27.47
CA GLN A 149 -5.18 32.45 -26.38
C GLN A 149 -5.49 32.93 -24.95
N GLU A 150 -5.95 34.17 -24.73
CA GLU A 150 -6.21 34.64 -23.37
C GLU A 150 -7.49 33.98 -22.81
N LYS A 151 -7.31 33.06 -21.86
CA LYS A 151 -8.38 32.35 -21.18
C LYS A 151 -9.21 33.37 -20.39
N THR A 152 -10.52 33.16 -20.30
CA THR A 152 -11.31 34.07 -19.46
C THR A 152 -10.96 33.84 -17.99
N PRO A 153 -10.95 34.89 -17.15
CA PRO A 153 -10.54 34.77 -15.74
C PRO A 153 -11.42 33.78 -14.94
N ASN A 154 -12.69 33.61 -15.33
CA ASN A 154 -13.57 32.63 -14.70
C ASN A 154 -13.24 31.19 -15.12
N GLU A 155 -12.79 30.97 -16.36
CA GLU A 155 -12.30 29.67 -16.83
C GLU A 155 -10.98 29.30 -16.15
N GLU A 156 -10.06 30.25 -15.97
CA GLU A 156 -8.80 30.01 -15.27
C GLU A 156 -9.01 29.59 -13.81
N LEU A 157 -9.96 30.22 -13.11
CA LEU A 157 -10.33 29.84 -11.75
C LEU A 157 -10.97 28.44 -11.68
N GLN A 158 -11.75 28.05 -12.69
CA GLN A 158 -12.33 26.71 -12.78
C GLN A 158 -11.25 25.66 -13.04
N GLU A 159 -10.36 25.90 -14.02
CA GLU A 159 -9.23 25.02 -14.31
C GLU A 159 -8.31 24.87 -13.08
N ALA A 160 -8.05 25.95 -12.34
CA ALA A 160 -7.23 25.89 -11.12
C ALA A 160 -7.88 25.05 -10.01
N LYS A 161 -9.20 25.16 -9.83
CA LYS A 161 -9.97 24.32 -8.88
C LYS A 161 -9.98 22.86 -9.30
N GLU A 162 -10.11 22.59 -10.60
CA GLU A 162 -10.06 21.22 -11.11
C GLU A 162 -8.66 20.63 -10.89
N LYS A 163 -7.59 21.37 -11.20
CA LYS A 163 -6.21 20.93 -10.94
C LYS A 163 -5.94 20.62 -9.47
N SER A 164 -6.39 21.48 -8.54
CA SER A 164 -6.19 21.23 -7.11
C SER A 164 -6.95 20.01 -6.62
N LEU A 165 -8.16 19.80 -7.16
CA LEU A 165 -8.95 18.60 -6.89
C LEU A 165 -8.27 17.35 -7.46
N ASN A 166 -7.75 17.40 -8.69
CA ASN A 166 -6.99 16.29 -9.29
C ASN A 166 -5.79 15.92 -8.42
N ALA A 167 -4.98 16.90 -8.01
CA ALA A 167 -3.83 16.69 -7.14
C ALA A 167 -4.21 16.07 -5.80
N HIS A 168 -5.33 16.50 -5.21
CA HIS A 168 -5.84 15.89 -3.98
C HIS A 168 -6.22 14.43 -4.19
N ARG A 169 -6.97 14.12 -5.24
CA ARG A 169 -7.45 12.75 -5.51
C ARG A 169 -6.33 11.80 -5.89
N GLU A 170 -5.35 12.25 -6.66
CA GLU A 170 -4.14 11.48 -6.95
C GLU A 170 -3.32 11.20 -5.68
N GLY A 171 -3.18 12.20 -4.80
CA GLY A 171 -2.56 12.01 -3.49
C GLY A 171 -3.31 10.99 -2.61
N VAL A 172 -4.64 10.96 -2.68
CA VAL A 172 -5.46 9.94 -1.98
C VAL A 172 -5.21 8.55 -2.55
N ILE A 173 -5.21 8.37 -3.88
CA ILE A 173 -4.94 7.08 -4.53
C ILE A 173 -3.54 6.59 -4.16
N TRP A 174 -2.53 7.46 -4.26
CA TRP A 174 -1.16 7.13 -3.87
C TRP A 174 -1.07 6.71 -2.41
N PHE A 175 -1.75 7.43 -1.50
CA PHE A 175 -1.79 7.08 -0.09
C PHE A 175 -2.39 5.67 0.13
N LEU A 176 -3.50 5.34 -0.53
CA LEU A 176 -4.13 4.03 -0.44
C LEU A 176 -3.21 2.93 -0.98
N GLN A 177 -2.58 3.14 -2.13
CA GLN A 177 -1.62 2.20 -2.71
C GLN A 177 -0.42 1.98 -1.79
N LYS A 178 0.11 3.05 -1.19
CA LYS A 178 1.23 2.98 -0.26
C LYS A 178 0.87 2.17 0.98
N ARG A 179 -0.30 2.43 1.56
CA ARG A 179 -0.82 1.67 2.72
C ARG A 179 -1.05 0.20 2.38
N LEU A 180 -1.59 -0.12 1.21
CA LEU A 180 -1.73 -1.51 0.75
C LEU A 180 -0.36 -2.18 0.53
N GLY A 181 0.60 -1.45 -0.03
CA GLY A 181 1.98 -1.90 -0.21
C GLY A 181 2.64 -2.26 1.13
N GLU A 182 2.48 -1.42 2.16
CA GLU A 182 2.98 -1.71 3.52
C GLU A 182 2.34 -2.98 4.12
N ALA A 183 1.02 -3.16 3.95
CA ALA A 183 0.34 -4.38 4.38
C ALA A 183 0.85 -5.63 3.62
N GLY A 184 1.06 -5.50 2.32
CA GLY A 184 1.65 -6.53 1.48
C GLY A 184 3.06 -6.91 1.94
N GLN A 185 3.92 -5.93 2.24
CA GLN A 185 5.27 -6.16 2.75
C GLN A 185 5.25 -6.94 4.07
N MET A 186 4.31 -6.60 4.97
CA MET A 186 4.14 -7.35 6.22
C MET A 186 3.76 -8.82 5.98
N GLN A 187 2.86 -9.09 5.03
CA GLN A 187 2.49 -10.46 4.68
C GLN A 187 3.67 -11.23 4.07
N ALA A 188 4.42 -10.62 3.13
CA ALA A 188 5.59 -11.27 2.53
C ALA A 188 6.63 -11.61 3.59
N PHE A 189 6.93 -10.70 4.52
CA PHE A 189 7.85 -10.97 5.63
C PHE A 189 7.40 -12.16 6.48
N MET A 190 6.10 -12.30 6.75
CA MET A 190 5.57 -13.44 7.51
C MET A 190 5.77 -14.76 6.77
N ILE A 191 5.46 -14.79 5.48
CA ILE A 191 5.56 -15.98 4.62
C ILE A 191 7.02 -16.37 4.38
N GLU A 192 7.91 -15.40 4.14
CA GLU A 192 9.34 -15.63 4.00
C GLU A 192 9.93 -16.24 5.28
N SER A 193 9.57 -15.68 6.44
CA SER A 193 9.98 -16.24 7.73
C SER A 193 9.45 -17.66 7.94
N ARG A 194 8.28 -18.01 7.39
CA ARG A 194 7.76 -19.38 7.44
C ARG A 194 8.55 -20.29 6.49
N LEU A 195 8.79 -19.85 5.26
CA LEU A 195 9.55 -20.59 4.25
C LEU A 195 10.95 -20.95 4.78
N GLN A 196 11.68 -19.98 5.31
CA GLN A 196 13.01 -20.21 5.90
C GLN A 196 12.98 -21.28 6.98
N ARG A 197 11.95 -21.26 7.86
CA ARG A 197 11.82 -22.26 8.92
C ARG A 197 11.41 -23.63 8.41
N GLU A 198 10.58 -23.70 7.37
CA GLU A 198 10.21 -24.98 6.76
C GLU A 198 11.40 -25.61 6.04
N GLU A 199 12.22 -24.80 5.37
CA GLU A 199 13.49 -25.26 4.79
C GLU A 199 14.48 -25.74 5.87
N GLU A 200 14.63 -24.99 6.97
CA GLU A 200 15.46 -25.40 8.11
C GLU A 200 14.96 -26.71 8.72
N LYS A 201 13.64 -26.87 8.88
CA LYS A 201 13.03 -28.12 9.37
C LYS A 201 13.31 -29.27 8.43
N ALA A 202 13.10 -29.10 7.12
CA ALA A 202 13.39 -30.14 6.12
C ALA A 202 14.88 -30.54 6.17
N LYS A 203 15.79 -29.56 6.24
CA LYS A 203 17.22 -29.80 6.45
C LYS A 203 17.48 -30.57 7.75
N SER A 204 16.87 -30.16 8.86
CA SER A 204 17.08 -30.80 10.18
C SER A 204 16.55 -32.23 10.26
N VAL A 205 15.45 -32.54 9.56
CA VAL A 205 14.90 -33.90 9.46
C VAL A 205 15.84 -34.77 8.63
N LEU A 206 16.40 -34.25 7.54
CA LEU A 206 17.43 -34.94 6.78
C LEU A 206 18.71 -35.18 7.60
N TYR A 207 19.16 -34.19 8.38
CA TYR A 207 20.29 -34.37 9.30
C TYR A 207 20.01 -35.38 10.40
N LYS A 208 18.79 -35.39 10.96
CA LYS A 208 18.38 -36.37 11.98
C LYS A 208 18.27 -37.77 11.39
N ALA A 209 17.69 -37.93 10.21
CA ALA A 209 17.63 -39.20 9.48
C ALA A 209 19.05 -39.75 9.26
N LYS A 210 19.97 -38.91 8.75
CA LYS A 210 21.37 -39.27 8.54
C LYS A 210 22.13 -39.57 9.83
N GLY A 211 21.81 -38.91 10.94
CA GLY A 211 22.42 -39.14 12.25
C GLY A 211 21.89 -40.39 12.98
N THR A 212 20.67 -40.83 12.66
CA THR A 212 20.08 -42.05 13.24
C THR A 212 20.77 -43.30 12.68
N ASP A 213 21.22 -43.23 11.43
CA ASP A 213 22.05 -44.25 10.77
C ASP A 213 23.46 -44.40 11.39
N MET A 214 23.92 -43.40 12.15
CA MET A 214 25.23 -43.36 12.82
C MET A 214 25.16 -43.59 14.34
N MET A 215 23.95 -43.72 14.92
CA MET A 215 23.69 -43.98 16.34
C MET A 215 22.95 -45.30 16.58
N GLY A 216 23.10 -46.26 15.65
CA GLY A 216 22.69 -47.65 15.86
C GLY A 216 23.60 -48.45 16.78
N GLU A 217 24.77 -47.91 17.15
CA GLU A 217 25.73 -48.59 18.03
C GLU A 217 25.53 -48.15 19.49
N LYS A 218 24.58 -48.80 20.18
CA LYS A 218 24.59 -48.81 21.64
C LYS A 218 25.81 -49.62 22.09
N VAL A 219 26.96 -48.97 22.24
CA VAL A 219 28.10 -49.57 22.93
C VAL A 219 27.72 -49.69 24.41
N ASP A 220 27.55 -50.93 24.88
CA ASP A 220 27.40 -51.23 26.29
C ASP A 220 28.57 -50.62 27.08
N PRO A 221 28.34 -49.80 28.13
CA PRO A 221 29.41 -49.20 28.91
C PRO A 221 30.25 -50.21 29.70
N ASN A 222 29.93 -51.51 29.62
CA ASN A 222 30.62 -52.60 30.30
C ASN A 222 31.64 -53.36 29.42
N LEU A 223 31.83 -52.94 28.17
CA LEU A 223 32.79 -53.55 27.23
C LEU A 223 34.01 -52.68 26.94
N LEU A 224 34.29 -51.67 27.76
CA LEU A 224 35.55 -50.91 27.68
C LEU A 224 36.72 -51.84 28.08
N PRO A 225 37.64 -52.20 27.17
CA PRO A 225 38.83 -52.95 27.56
C PRO A 225 39.73 -52.01 28.36
N HIS A 226 40.23 -52.52 29.49
CA HIS A 226 41.33 -51.91 30.22
C HIS A 226 42.48 -51.66 29.23
N ARG A 227 42.87 -50.39 29.16
CA ARG A 227 43.93 -49.91 28.29
C ARG A 227 45.27 -50.34 28.86
N ASP A 228 45.89 -51.32 28.22
CA ASP A 228 47.33 -51.54 28.31
C ASP A 228 47.94 -51.61 26.90
N GLY A 229 48.95 -50.75 26.70
CA GLY A 229 50.13 -51.07 25.89
C GLY A 229 50.00 -51.21 24.36
N ALA A 230 50.45 -50.14 23.68
CA ALA A 230 51.33 -50.17 22.50
C ALA A 230 50.84 -50.80 21.17
N GLY A 231 51.03 -50.05 20.09
CA GLY A 231 51.29 -50.63 18.76
C GLY A 231 50.50 -50.02 17.61
N LEU A 232 51.27 -49.44 16.70
CA LEU A 232 50.98 -49.06 15.31
C LEU A 232 49.88 -49.84 14.59
N GLY A 233 49.28 -49.17 13.60
CA GLY A 233 49.10 -49.83 12.30
C GLY A 233 47.83 -49.45 11.56
N THR A 234 47.94 -48.45 10.69
CA THR A 234 47.08 -48.30 9.51
C THR A 234 47.07 -49.60 8.71
N ASN A 235 45.93 -50.30 8.66
CA ASN A 235 45.44 -51.13 7.54
C ASN A 235 44.33 -52.05 8.07
N ASP A 236 43.08 -51.62 7.97
CA ASP A 236 41.96 -52.56 7.81
C ASP A 236 40.75 -51.82 7.23
N LEU A 237 40.81 -51.59 5.92
CA LEU A 237 39.69 -51.11 5.10
C LEU A 237 39.14 -52.27 4.25
N ARG A 238 39.21 -53.50 4.77
CA ARG A 238 38.91 -54.71 3.99
C ARG A 238 38.40 -55.87 4.82
N MET A 239 37.37 -55.63 5.63
CA MET A 239 36.46 -56.69 6.06
C MET A 239 35.14 -56.02 6.47
N LEU A 240 34.19 -55.93 5.53
CA LEU A 240 32.78 -55.87 5.91
C LEU A 240 32.43 -57.31 6.27
N PRO A 241 32.16 -57.64 7.54
CA PRO A 241 31.61 -58.95 7.85
C PRO A 241 30.19 -58.99 7.28
N ASP A 242 29.88 -60.01 6.49
CA ASP A 242 28.52 -60.41 6.08
C ASP A 242 27.63 -60.80 7.29
N ASP A 243 28.08 -60.55 8.53
CA ASP A 243 27.43 -60.97 9.77
C ASP A 243 26.46 -59.92 10.36
N ILE A 244 26.28 -58.77 9.70
CA ILE A 244 25.25 -57.78 10.11
C ILE A 244 23.84 -58.27 9.75
N ASP A 245 23.70 -59.12 8.73
CA ASP A 245 22.42 -59.69 8.30
C ASP A 245 21.87 -60.73 9.30
N GLN A 246 22.66 -61.19 10.28
CA GLN A 246 22.24 -62.23 11.24
C GLN A 246 21.83 -61.71 12.63
N GLN A 247 21.84 -60.39 12.88
CA GLN A 247 21.50 -59.82 14.19
C GLN A 247 20.22 -58.96 14.21
N LEU A 248 19.51 -58.86 13.09
CA LEU A 248 18.20 -58.20 13.02
C LEU A 248 17.11 -59.27 13.05
N THR A 249 16.27 -59.24 14.07
CA THR A 249 15.06 -60.08 14.12
C THR A 249 14.17 -59.68 12.93
N ASP A 250 13.48 -60.61 12.27
CA ASP A 250 12.59 -60.30 11.14
C ASP A 250 11.58 -59.17 11.47
N GLU A 251 11.15 -59.09 12.74
CA GLU A 251 10.31 -58.02 13.28
C GLU A 251 11.00 -56.63 13.30
N GLN A 252 12.30 -56.57 13.57
CA GLN A 252 13.09 -55.33 13.51
C GLN A 252 13.28 -54.86 12.06
N VAL A 253 13.50 -55.78 11.12
CA VAL A 253 13.57 -55.44 9.67
C VAL A 253 12.24 -54.89 9.19
N GLN A 254 11.12 -55.47 9.61
CA GLN A 254 9.79 -54.95 9.29
C GLN A 254 9.56 -53.55 9.90
N MET A 255 9.93 -53.34 11.17
CA MET A 255 9.84 -52.01 11.79
C MET A 255 10.72 -50.98 11.07
N PHE A 256 11.97 -51.32 10.70
CA PHE A 256 12.83 -50.40 9.94
C PHE A 256 12.25 -50.09 8.55
N ALA A 257 11.67 -51.08 7.87
CA ALA A 257 11.01 -50.85 6.58
C ALA A 257 9.79 -49.92 6.71
N GLU A 258 8.98 -50.11 7.76
CA GLU A 258 7.84 -49.25 8.08
C GLU A 258 8.28 -47.83 8.48
N GLU A 259 9.33 -47.69 9.29
CA GLU A 259 9.91 -46.41 9.68
C GLU A 259 10.51 -45.66 8.49
N ASN A 260 11.25 -46.35 7.61
CA ASN A 260 11.80 -45.77 6.38
C ASN A 260 10.68 -45.29 5.45
N GLN A 261 9.62 -46.09 5.28
CA GLN A 261 8.46 -45.67 4.49
C GLN A 261 7.75 -44.46 5.13
N GLY A 262 7.63 -44.42 6.46
CA GLY A 262 7.10 -43.28 7.19
C GLY A 262 7.94 -42.01 7.03
N MET A 263 9.27 -42.14 7.07
CA MET A 263 10.21 -41.05 6.88
C MET A 263 10.11 -40.47 5.46
N LEU A 264 10.06 -41.32 4.42
CA LEU A 264 9.91 -40.87 3.04
C LEU A 264 8.58 -40.15 2.82
N LYS A 265 7.47 -40.65 3.38
CA LYS A 265 6.17 -39.97 3.33
C LYS A 265 6.23 -38.58 3.99
N HIS A 266 6.86 -38.48 5.16
CA HIS A 266 7.03 -37.22 5.86
C HIS A 266 7.91 -36.22 5.08
N LEU A 267 9.02 -36.69 4.48
CA LEU A 267 9.86 -35.86 3.62
C LEU A 267 9.10 -35.36 2.39
N GLY A 268 8.31 -36.23 1.74
CA GLY A 268 7.45 -35.84 0.63
C GLY A 268 6.46 -34.74 1.02
N GLN A 269 5.78 -34.89 2.16
CA GLN A 269 4.86 -33.88 2.69
C GLN A 269 5.56 -32.55 2.98
N GLN A 270 6.75 -32.58 3.58
CA GLN A 270 7.52 -31.37 3.86
C GLN A 270 7.94 -30.64 2.58
N LEU A 271 8.36 -31.37 1.54
CA LEU A 271 8.73 -30.78 0.25
C LEU A 271 7.53 -30.14 -0.45
N ASP A 272 6.37 -30.78 -0.42
CA ASP A 272 5.15 -30.23 -1.00
C ASP A 272 4.66 -28.98 -0.26
N GLN A 273 4.85 -28.94 1.07
CA GLN A 273 4.59 -27.74 1.87
C GLN A 273 5.51 -26.59 1.47
N VAL A 274 6.83 -26.82 1.40
CA VAL A 274 7.82 -25.81 0.97
C VAL A 274 7.50 -25.28 -0.43
N ARG A 275 7.14 -26.18 -1.37
CA ARG A 275 6.75 -25.79 -2.74
C ARG A 275 5.50 -24.90 -2.75
N THR A 276 4.52 -25.22 -1.91
CA THR A 276 3.27 -24.46 -1.82
C THR A 276 3.53 -23.06 -1.25
N VAL A 277 4.36 -22.96 -0.21
CA VAL A 277 4.76 -21.68 0.38
C VAL A 277 5.58 -20.86 -0.63
N HIS A 278 6.51 -21.48 -1.36
CA HIS A 278 7.29 -20.81 -2.40
C HIS A 278 6.41 -20.21 -3.50
N ARG A 279 5.43 -20.97 -4.02
CA ARG A 279 4.47 -20.45 -5.00
C ARG A 279 3.67 -19.27 -4.46
N SER A 280 3.21 -19.36 -3.21
CA SER A 280 2.48 -18.26 -2.57
C SER A 280 3.35 -17.02 -2.42
N LEU A 281 4.63 -17.18 -2.07
CA LEU A 281 5.59 -16.09 -1.96
C LEU A 281 5.86 -15.44 -3.32
N GLU A 282 6.01 -16.24 -4.38
CA GLU A 282 6.21 -15.74 -5.75
C GLU A 282 5.01 -14.93 -6.25
N GLU A 283 3.79 -15.39 -6.02
CA GLU A 283 2.60 -14.62 -6.40
C GLU A 283 2.49 -13.31 -5.62
N ILE A 284 2.88 -13.29 -4.34
CA ILE A 284 2.87 -12.07 -3.52
C ILE A 284 3.98 -11.11 -3.96
N SER A 285 5.16 -11.62 -4.29
CA SER A 285 6.24 -10.78 -4.80
C SER A 285 5.86 -10.15 -6.14
N GLN A 286 5.23 -10.90 -7.05
CA GLN A 286 4.68 -10.35 -8.30
C GLN A 286 3.66 -9.23 -8.04
N LEU A 287 2.73 -9.44 -7.10
CA LEU A 287 1.75 -8.41 -6.71
C LEU A 287 2.44 -7.18 -6.11
N GLN A 288 3.45 -7.36 -5.27
CA GLN A 288 4.23 -6.26 -4.69
C GLN A 288 5.02 -5.49 -5.74
N THR A 289 5.68 -6.18 -6.67
CA THR A 289 6.41 -5.54 -7.77
C THR A 289 5.46 -4.70 -8.62
N SER A 290 4.26 -5.21 -8.91
CA SER A 290 3.23 -4.43 -9.61
C SER A 290 2.79 -3.21 -8.81
N LEU A 291 2.56 -3.35 -7.50
CA LEU A 291 2.21 -2.22 -6.62
C LEU A 291 3.34 -1.18 -6.53
N MET A 292 4.59 -1.61 -6.43
CA MET A 292 5.76 -0.72 -6.41
C MET A 292 5.92 0.05 -7.72
N ALA A 293 5.78 -0.63 -8.87
CA ALA A 293 5.83 0.01 -10.18
C ALA A 293 4.71 1.06 -10.36
N ASN A 294 3.49 0.74 -9.89
CA ASN A 294 2.38 1.68 -9.89
C ASN A 294 2.65 2.88 -8.98
N LEU A 295 3.21 2.67 -7.80
CA LEU A 295 3.59 3.73 -6.86
C LEU A 295 4.68 4.64 -7.43
N GLU A 296 5.67 4.09 -8.13
CA GLU A 296 6.72 4.86 -8.78
C GLU A 296 6.15 5.75 -9.89
N THR A 297 5.29 5.17 -10.74
CA THR A 297 4.58 5.91 -11.79
C THR A 297 3.72 7.03 -11.19
N GLN A 298 2.99 6.75 -10.11
CA GLN A 298 2.18 7.76 -9.43
C GLN A 298 3.02 8.82 -8.73
N ASN A 299 4.18 8.47 -8.19
CA ASN A 299 5.07 9.44 -7.56
C ASN A 299 5.58 10.46 -8.59
N ALA A 300 5.99 9.99 -9.76
CA ALA A 300 6.40 10.86 -10.86
C ALA A 300 5.26 11.81 -11.31
N ASN A 301 4.03 11.31 -11.40
CA ASN A 301 2.86 12.13 -11.73
C ASN A 301 2.55 13.17 -10.64
N ILE A 302 2.65 12.79 -9.37
CA ILE A 302 2.45 13.71 -8.24
C ILE A 302 3.51 14.80 -8.23
N ASP A 303 4.77 14.46 -8.48
CA ASP A 303 5.86 15.45 -8.56
C ASP A 303 5.58 16.47 -9.68
N GLN A 304 5.08 15.99 -10.83
CA GLN A 304 4.63 16.86 -11.91
C GLN A 304 3.45 17.75 -11.48
N LEU A 305 2.43 17.20 -10.80
CA LEU A 305 1.29 17.99 -10.32
C LEU A 305 1.67 19.02 -9.26
N VAL A 306 2.63 18.71 -8.39
CA VAL A 306 3.18 19.65 -7.41
C VAL A 306 3.86 20.80 -8.13
N GLN A 307 4.68 20.50 -9.15
CA GLN A 307 5.30 21.53 -9.99
C GLN A 307 4.24 22.39 -10.71
N ASP A 308 3.21 21.76 -11.28
CA ASP A 308 2.09 22.45 -11.93
C ASP A 308 1.28 23.31 -10.95
N SER A 309 1.19 22.91 -9.69
CA SER A 309 0.52 23.69 -8.64
C SER A 309 1.26 24.99 -8.37
N PHE A 310 2.60 24.97 -8.28
CA PHE A 310 3.40 26.19 -8.11
C PHE A 310 3.21 27.17 -9.27
N PHE A 311 3.22 26.66 -10.51
CA PHE A 311 2.95 27.49 -11.69
C PHE A 311 1.50 28.01 -11.72
N THR A 312 0.53 27.20 -11.26
CA THR A 312 -0.87 27.62 -11.21
C THR A 312 -1.08 28.71 -10.17
N GLU A 313 -0.47 28.62 -8.99
CA GLU A 313 -0.53 29.66 -7.96
C GLU A 313 0.08 30.99 -8.46
N GLU A 314 1.23 30.93 -9.12
CA GLU A 314 1.87 32.10 -9.72
C GLU A 314 0.98 32.74 -10.79
N ASN A 315 0.38 31.92 -11.66
CA ASN A 315 -0.48 32.39 -12.74
C ASN A 315 -1.79 33.00 -12.22
N VAL A 316 -2.45 32.37 -11.23
CA VAL A 316 -3.64 32.93 -10.58
C VAL A 316 -3.30 34.25 -9.87
N GLY A 317 -2.14 34.34 -9.21
CA GLY A 317 -1.68 35.58 -8.59
C GLY A 317 -1.47 36.71 -9.60
N LYS A 318 -0.83 36.41 -10.74
CA LYS A 318 -0.67 37.36 -11.85
C LYS A 318 -2.03 37.76 -12.45
N GLY A 319 -2.93 36.80 -12.68
CA GLY A 319 -4.29 37.05 -13.19
C GLY A 319 -5.10 37.95 -12.28
N ASN A 320 -5.06 37.72 -10.96
CA ASN A 320 -5.77 38.57 -10.00
C ASN A 320 -5.20 40.00 -9.96
N LYS A 321 -3.88 40.15 -10.12
CA LYS A 321 -3.21 41.45 -10.27
C LYS A 321 -3.62 42.16 -11.57
N GLN A 322 -3.81 41.41 -12.66
CA GLN A 322 -4.33 41.93 -13.91
C GLN A 322 -5.80 42.34 -13.80
N LEU A 323 -6.65 41.58 -13.10
CA LEU A 323 -8.03 41.96 -12.80
C LEU A 323 -8.11 43.26 -12.02
N LYS A 324 -7.25 43.43 -11.01
CA LYS A 324 -7.16 44.69 -10.27
C LYS A 324 -6.75 45.85 -11.18
N LYS A 325 -5.69 45.68 -11.98
CA LYS A 325 -5.27 46.68 -12.97
C LYS A 325 -6.34 46.99 -14.03
N ALA A 326 -7.11 45.99 -14.46
CA ALA A 326 -8.19 46.16 -15.42
C ALA A 326 -9.39 46.88 -14.80
N SER A 327 -9.69 46.62 -13.52
CA SER A 327 -10.73 47.34 -12.77
C SER A 327 -10.36 48.81 -12.50
N GLU A 328 -9.07 49.11 -12.37
CA GLU A 328 -8.55 50.46 -12.18
C GLU A 328 -8.50 51.26 -13.49
N LYS A 329 -8.40 50.60 -14.65
CA LYS A 329 -8.49 51.26 -15.95
C LYS A 329 -9.95 51.64 -16.22
N THR A 330 -10.26 52.93 -16.17
CA THR A 330 -11.53 53.48 -16.66
C THR A 330 -11.73 53.06 -18.12
N SER A 331 -12.87 52.44 -18.41
CA SER A 331 -13.20 51.88 -19.73
C SER A 331 -12.79 52.81 -20.87
N THR A 332 -11.85 52.37 -21.70
CA THR A 332 -11.44 53.04 -22.94
C THR A 332 -12.64 53.30 -23.86
N ALA A 333 -13.67 52.46 -23.80
CA ALA A 333 -14.92 52.69 -24.52
C ALA A 333 -15.72 53.89 -23.98
N ARG A 334 -15.76 54.12 -22.66
CA ARG A 334 -16.37 55.33 -22.09
C ARG A 334 -15.59 56.59 -22.46
N LEU A 335 -14.25 56.50 -22.45
CA LEU A 335 -13.40 57.62 -22.86
C LEU A 335 -13.63 57.98 -24.34
N LEU A 336 -13.69 56.97 -25.22
CA LEU A 336 -13.96 57.18 -26.65
C LEU A 336 -15.37 57.72 -26.89
N PHE A 337 -16.38 57.21 -26.19
CA PHE A 337 -17.76 57.72 -26.29
C PHE A 337 -17.88 59.19 -25.85
N HIS A 338 -17.28 59.55 -24.71
CA HIS A 338 -17.27 60.94 -24.27
C HIS A 338 -16.41 61.82 -25.19
N GLY A 339 -15.31 61.28 -25.72
CA GLY A 339 -14.46 61.98 -26.68
C GLY A 339 -15.18 62.28 -28.00
N THR A 340 -15.93 61.31 -28.55
CA THR A 340 -16.73 61.53 -29.76
C THR A 340 -17.92 62.45 -29.50
N CYS A 341 -18.62 62.31 -28.37
CA CYS A 341 -19.67 63.25 -27.99
C CYS A 341 -19.14 64.69 -27.86
N ALA A 342 -18.01 64.88 -27.17
CA ALA A 342 -17.39 66.20 -27.01
C ALA A 342 -16.97 66.80 -28.36
N PHE A 343 -16.37 65.98 -29.24
CA PHE A 343 -16.00 66.39 -30.59
C PHE A 343 -17.21 66.78 -31.44
N CYS A 344 -18.30 66.00 -31.39
CA CYS A 344 -19.54 66.34 -32.09
C CYS A 344 -20.18 67.63 -31.55
N THR A 345 -20.22 67.83 -30.23
CA THR A 345 -20.73 69.09 -29.66
C THR A 345 -19.87 70.29 -30.01
N PHE A 346 -18.54 70.10 -30.08
CA PHE A 346 -17.62 71.16 -30.49
C PHE A 346 -17.85 71.57 -31.95
N LEU A 347 -18.02 70.60 -32.86
CA LEU A 347 -18.33 70.88 -34.26
C LEU A 347 -19.65 71.65 -34.42
N VAL A 348 -20.70 71.28 -33.69
CA VAL A 348 -22.00 71.97 -33.75
C VAL A 348 -21.90 73.41 -33.23
N VAL A 349 -21.15 73.65 -32.15
CA VAL A 349 -20.97 75.00 -31.61
C VAL A 349 -20.09 75.86 -32.51
N TRP A 350 -19.07 75.27 -33.13
CA TRP A 350 -18.20 75.96 -34.09
C TRP A 350 -18.98 76.43 -35.32
N ASP A 351 -19.81 75.57 -35.89
CA ASP A 351 -20.69 75.87 -37.05
C ASP A 351 -21.79 76.90 -36.74
N LEU A 352 -22.06 77.17 -35.46
CA LEU A 352 -23.08 78.13 -35.03
C LEU A 352 -22.51 79.53 -34.75
N ILE A 353 -21.19 79.62 -34.49
CA ILE A 353 -20.50 80.86 -34.14
C ILE A 353 -19.75 81.45 -35.34
N PHE A 354 -19.20 80.60 -36.20
CA PHE A 354 -18.52 80.96 -37.46
C PHE A 354 -19.33 80.48 -38.64
#